data_AF-A0A958YYU7-F1
#
_entry.id   AF-A0A958YYU7-F1
#
_cell.length_a   1.000
_cell.length_b   1.000
_cell.length_c   1.000
_cell.angle_alpha   90.00
_cell.angle_beta   90.00
_cell.angle_gamma   90.00
#
_symmetry.space_group_name_H-M   'P 1'
#
loop_
_entity.id
_entity.type
_entity.pdbx_description
1 polymer ?
#
loop_
_entity_poly.entity_id
_entity_poly.type
_entity_poly.pdbx_seq_one_letter_code
_entity_poly.pdbx_strand_id
1 'polypeptide(L)'
;QEHIAQNYNHPSLVFVGYMNEIFLRMVFDKPEEQTKQNIIKNTLELAEALENLTRKEAPNHISVMALHGNQMYNETGIADVPMVIGWNLYYGWYGGRINELGVFLDDEFAKYSQRPLIISEYGVGADVRIHNDNPKRFDFSEEYQFEYHPGYYKQVNERDFVIGMAAWNFADFGSEFRGDAMPHINQKGLVNFDRTPKNIFHWYKAALKPNKKMGQFFKALQKYIADDNEKEVKIITNQKVILKDNYGYRTELKPFNNLVSYYANLIEGKNVFELYDETGKILDSLQIYYYKPDLRKIDELAVNFGTESYFKDSYDRIWVPLKEVSIINIKGEVKNSNTSTNIKETVDDPLYQSSVSDIEEIYIDVPKGSYEITIKLSKHGKNSALVYELSKEQNSIESGETINTLLINENPINIPHLEPFSKTDLKLTIDVDLGILIRSPKGKFSVSGILLKKKK
;
A
#
# COMPACT_ATOMS: atom_id res chain seq x y z
N GLN A 1 11.34 22.59 27.54
CA GLN A 1 12.38 22.60 28.60
C GLN A 1 12.87 21.20 28.90
N GLU A 2 12.03 20.29 29.42
CA GLU A 2 12.46 18.94 29.82
C GLU A 2 13.17 18.17 28.70
N HIS A 3 12.57 18.13 27.49
CA HIS A 3 13.18 17.48 26.32
C HIS A 3 14.59 18.00 26.04
N ILE A 4 14.78 19.33 26.01
CA ILE A 4 16.09 19.96 25.79
C ILE A 4 17.04 19.59 26.93
N ALA A 5 16.67 19.83 28.19
CA ALA A 5 17.55 19.63 29.34
C ALA A 5 18.04 18.18 29.47
N GLN A 6 17.16 17.21 29.21
CA GLN A 6 17.50 15.78 29.27
C GLN A 6 18.38 15.33 28.11
N ASN A 7 18.30 15.98 26.94
CA ASN A 7 18.98 15.55 25.73
C ASN A 7 20.11 16.48 25.26
N TYR A 8 20.36 17.60 25.95
CA TYR A 8 21.25 18.68 25.52
C TYR A 8 22.68 18.20 25.18
N ASN A 9 23.18 17.23 25.94
CA ASN A 9 24.55 16.72 25.79
C ASN A 9 24.68 15.63 24.72
N HIS A 10 23.63 15.31 23.97
CA HIS A 10 23.70 14.35 22.87
C HIS A 10 24.14 15.05 21.57
N PRO A 11 25.38 14.83 21.08
CA PRO A 11 25.84 15.47 19.85
C PRO A 11 25.08 15.01 18.59
N SER A 12 24.28 13.93 18.71
CA SER A 12 23.35 13.49 17.67
C SER A 12 22.10 14.35 17.56
N LEU A 13 21.76 15.14 18.59
CA LEU A 13 20.64 16.07 18.54
C LEU A 13 21.08 17.33 17.82
N VAL A 14 20.55 17.54 16.61
CA VAL A 14 20.88 18.72 15.78
C VAL A 14 19.68 19.66 15.70
N PHE A 15 18.49 19.09 15.53
CA PHE A 15 17.24 19.81 15.40
C PHE A 15 16.38 19.64 16.66
N VAL A 16 15.80 20.74 17.15
CA VAL A 16 14.80 20.74 18.23
C VAL A 16 13.46 21.19 17.64
N GLY A 17 12.55 20.24 17.50
CA GLY A 17 11.19 20.49 17.01
C GLY A 17 10.17 20.66 18.13
N TYR A 18 9.14 21.47 17.89
CA TYR A 18 8.12 21.78 18.91
C TYR A 18 6.66 21.79 18.41
N MET A 19 6.42 21.73 17.10
CA MET A 19 5.07 21.58 16.52
C MET A 19 5.11 20.68 15.29
N ASN A 20 4.03 19.92 15.07
CA ASN A 20 3.82 19.08 13.90
C ASN A 20 2.40 19.26 13.39
N GLU A 21 2.26 19.64 12.11
CA GLU A 21 1.00 19.79 11.38
C GLU A 21 -0.09 20.59 12.14
N ILE A 22 0.33 21.65 12.84
CA ILE A 22 -0.49 22.32 13.85
C ILE A 22 -1.84 22.87 13.31
N PHE A 23 -1.94 23.12 12.01
CA PHE A 23 -3.17 23.57 11.36
C PHE A 23 -3.99 22.48 10.67
N LEU A 24 -3.60 21.20 10.75
CA LEU A 24 -4.29 20.11 10.05
C LEU A 24 -5.77 20.03 10.41
N ARG A 25 -6.08 20.03 11.71
CA ARG A 25 -7.48 20.01 12.18
C ARG A 25 -8.25 21.24 11.76
N MET A 26 -7.63 22.41 11.75
CA MET A 26 -8.28 23.64 11.30
C MET A 26 -8.66 23.57 9.81
N VAL A 27 -7.79 23.02 8.95
CA VAL A 27 -8.07 22.81 7.52
C VAL A 27 -9.18 21.78 7.32
N PHE A 28 -9.21 20.72 8.13
CA PHE A 28 -10.22 19.67 8.06
C PHE A 28 -11.59 20.10 8.60
N ASP A 29 -11.63 20.65 9.81
CA ASP A 29 -12.87 21.01 10.53
C ASP A 29 -13.54 22.26 9.94
N LYS A 30 -12.80 23.10 9.21
CA LYS A 30 -13.28 24.33 8.57
C LYS A 30 -14.10 25.20 9.53
N PRO A 31 -13.53 25.61 10.68
CA PRO A 31 -14.23 26.44 11.64
C PRO A 31 -14.63 27.79 11.02
N GLU A 32 -15.62 28.44 11.65
CA GLU A 32 -16.01 29.80 11.28
C GLU A 32 -14.83 30.79 11.33
N GLU A 33 -14.88 31.85 10.53
CA GLU A 33 -13.75 32.75 10.31
C GLU A 33 -13.21 33.37 11.61
N GLN A 34 -14.09 33.80 12.53
CA GLN A 34 -13.65 34.36 13.81
C GLN A 34 -12.87 33.35 14.66
N THR A 35 -13.34 32.10 14.68
CA THR A 35 -12.69 31.00 15.40
C THR A 35 -11.36 30.64 14.74
N LYS A 36 -11.32 30.58 13.40
CA LYS A 36 -10.08 30.40 12.62
C LYS A 36 -9.03 31.46 12.95
N GLN A 37 -9.40 32.74 12.97
CA GLN A 37 -8.48 33.83 13.30
C GLN A 37 -7.96 33.73 14.74
N ASN A 38 -8.82 33.35 15.69
CA ASN A 38 -8.40 33.11 17.08
C ASN A 38 -7.43 31.93 17.19
N ILE A 39 -7.68 30.83 16.47
CA ILE A 39 -6.77 29.68 16.41
C ILE A 39 -5.41 30.11 15.85
N ILE A 40 -5.38 30.83 14.72
CA ILE A 40 -4.14 31.33 14.10
C ILE A 40 -3.35 32.18 15.09
N LYS A 41 -4.00 33.18 15.70
CA LYS A 41 -3.37 34.08 16.66
C LYS A 41 -2.76 33.32 17.84
N ASN A 42 -3.55 32.49 18.52
CA ASN A 42 -3.10 31.74 19.69
C ASN A 42 -1.96 30.76 19.34
N THR A 43 -2.03 30.16 18.15
CA THR A 43 -1.00 29.24 17.68
C THR A 43 0.32 29.96 17.39
N LEU A 44 0.25 31.14 16.77
CA LEU A 44 1.44 31.95 16.49
C LEU A 44 2.10 32.43 17.78
N GLU A 45 1.31 32.96 18.74
CA GLU A 45 1.82 33.36 20.06
C GLU A 45 2.53 32.20 20.78
N LEU A 46 1.97 30.99 20.73
CA LEU A 46 2.59 29.80 21.30
C LEU A 46 3.87 29.39 20.53
N ALA A 47 3.86 29.44 19.20
CA ALA A 47 5.01 29.10 18.38
C ALA A 47 6.20 30.04 18.67
N GLU A 48 5.96 31.35 18.75
CA GLU A 48 6.96 32.35 19.11
C GLU A 48 7.49 32.14 20.53
N ALA A 49 6.62 31.83 21.49
CA ALA A 49 7.04 31.53 22.86
C ALA A 49 7.93 30.28 22.93
N LEU A 50 7.59 29.22 22.20
CA LEU A 50 8.38 27.98 22.13
C LEU A 50 9.69 28.18 21.36
N GLU A 51 9.69 29.02 20.33
CA GLU A 51 10.92 29.37 19.59
C GLU A 51 11.88 30.16 20.48
N ASN A 52 11.40 31.20 21.17
CA ASN A 52 12.20 31.98 22.11
C ASN A 52 12.76 31.10 23.22
N LEU A 53 11.95 30.19 23.75
CA LEU A 53 12.39 29.20 24.74
C LEU A 53 13.47 28.28 24.16
N THR A 54 13.28 27.76 22.96
CA THR A 54 14.23 26.84 22.30
C THR A 54 15.55 27.55 22.03
N ARG A 55 15.55 28.77 21.51
CA ARG A 55 16.76 29.57 21.29
C ARG A 55 17.50 29.92 22.57
N LYS A 56 16.77 30.14 23.67
CA LYS A 56 17.36 30.42 24.98
C LYS A 56 17.99 29.18 25.62
N GLU A 57 17.27 28.07 25.64
CA GLU A 57 17.68 26.84 26.33
C GLU A 57 18.64 25.99 25.49
N ALA A 58 18.59 26.11 24.15
CA ALA A 58 19.40 25.36 23.20
C ALA A 58 20.05 26.27 22.13
N PRO A 59 20.85 27.29 22.51
CA PRO A 59 21.38 28.29 21.57
C PRO A 59 22.32 27.72 20.48
N ASN A 60 22.82 26.49 20.65
CA ASN A 60 23.69 25.80 19.70
C ASN A 60 22.96 24.73 18.86
N HIS A 61 21.62 24.67 18.92
CA HIS A 61 20.81 23.75 18.14
C HIS A 61 19.93 24.52 17.13
N ILE A 62 19.44 23.83 16.12
CA ILE A 62 18.58 24.41 15.09
C ILE A 62 17.12 24.16 15.46
N SER A 63 16.28 25.19 15.47
CA SER A 63 14.84 25.00 15.65
C SER A 63 14.16 24.54 14.36
N VAL A 64 13.18 23.64 14.47
CA VAL A 64 12.44 23.10 13.31
C VAL A 64 10.94 22.97 13.59
N MET A 65 10.12 23.13 12.54
CA MET A 65 8.68 22.86 12.61
C MET A 65 8.22 22.01 11.42
N ALA A 66 7.42 20.97 11.67
CA ALA A 66 6.85 20.13 10.62
C ALA A 66 5.44 20.62 10.22
N LEU A 67 5.20 20.72 8.92
CA LEU A 67 4.05 21.36 8.29
C LEU A 67 3.38 20.35 7.35
N HIS A 68 2.07 20.15 7.42
CA HIS A 68 1.38 19.39 6.37
C HIS A 68 1.33 20.21 5.07
N GLY A 69 1.26 19.56 3.90
CA GLY A 69 1.27 20.25 2.59
C GLY A 69 0.10 21.20 2.34
N ASN A 70 0.15 22.41 2.90
CA ASN A 70 -0.83 23.49 2.75
C ASN A 70 -0.16 24.86 2.88
N GLN A 71 -0.53 25.82 2.04
CA GLN A 71 0.09 27.14 2.01
C GLN A 71 -0.28 28.05 3.19
N MET A 72 -1.27 27.68 4.00
CA MET A 72 -1.67 28.42 5.20
C MET A 72 -0.51 28.67 6.17
N TYR A 73 0.48 27.76 6.25
CA TYR A 73 1.66 27.99 7.08
C TYR A 73 2.47 29.22 6.63
N ASN A 74 2.52 29.47 5.32
CA ASN A 74 3.14 30.66 4.74
C ASN A 74 2.26 31.89 4.93
N GLU A 75 0.95 31.77 4.66
CA GLU A 75 -0.02 32.88 4.73
C GLU A 75 -0.17 33.45 6.16
N THR A 76 -0.04 32.58 7.17
CA THR A 76 -0.14 32.97 8.60
C THR A 76 1.17 33.48 9.18
N GLY A 77 2.28 33.37 8.46
CA GLY A 77 3.62 33.73 8.93
C GLY A 77 4.25 32.74 9.92
N ILE A 78 3.55 31.67 10.32
CA ILE A 78 4.10 30.70 11.27
C ILE A 78 5.32 29.96 10.72
N ALA A 79 5.40 29.79 9.38
CA ALA A 79 6.55 29.18 8.72
C ALA A 79 7.85 29.99 8.82
N ASP A 80 7.77 31.28 9.20
CA ASP A 80 8.93 32.16 9.41
C ASP A 80 9.46 32.12 10.86
N VAL A 81 8.74 31.46 11.78
CA VAL A 81 9.12 31.36 13.19
C VAL A 81 10.34 30.45 13.41
N PRO A 82 10.36 29.18 12.94
CA PRO A 82 11.52 28.30 13.15
C PRO A 82 12.68 28.66 12.22
N MET A 83 13.89 28.19 12.55
CA MET A 83 15.06 28.32 11.66
C MET A 83 14.95 27.46 10.39
N VAL A 84 14.29 26.30 10.48
CA VAL A 84 14.08 25.35 9.38
C VAL A 84 12.64 24.88 9.38
N ILE A 85 12.06 24.68 8.21
CA ILE A 85 10.75 24.02 8.09
C ILE A 85 10.90 22.59 7.55
N GLY A 86 9.98 21.72 7.95
CA GLY A 86 9.80 20.41 7.38
C GLY A 86 8.44 20.32 6.71
N TRP A 87 8.40 19.93 5.45
CA TRP A 87 7.12 19.61 4.79
C TRP A 87 6.82 18.11 4.88
N ASN A 88 5.64 17.78 5.41
CA ASN A 88 5.04 16.45 5.36
C ASN A 88 4.28 16.32 4.04
N LEU A 89 4.88 15.65 3.04
CA LEU A 89 4.37 15.63 1.66
C LEU A 89 4.05 14.21 1.19
N TYR A 90 2.79 14.00 0.85
CA TYR A 90 2.23 12.72 0.43
C TYR A 90 1.69 12.75 -1.01
N TYR A 91 2.39 13.45 -1.91
CA TYR A 91 2.18 13.42 -3.37
C TYR A 91 2.19 12.00 -3.92
N GLY A 92 1.14 11.57 -4.61
CA GLY A 92 0.94 10.18 -5.01
C GLY A 92 0.24 9.31 -3.96
N TRP A 93 -0.02 9.79 -2.74
CA TRP A 93 -0.71 9.00 -1.70
C TRP A 93 -1.96 9.66 -1.12
N TYR A 94 -1.89 10.90 -0.64
CA TYR A 94 -3.08 11.65 -0.15
C TYR A 94 -3.52 12.77 -1.10
N GLY A 95 -2.70 13.12 -2.10
CA GLY A 95 -3.04 14.04 -3.19
C GLY A 95 -2.00 13.97 -4.31
N GLY A 96 -2.28 14.59 -5.46
CA GLY A 96 -1.35 14.69 -6.59
C GLY A 96 -0.76 13.36 -7.08
N ARG A 97 0.35 13.45 -7.83
CA ARG A 97 1.14 12.33 -8.38
C ARG A 97 2.57 12.37 -7.85
N ILE A 98 3.25 11.22 -7.83
CA ILE A 98 4.63 11.09 -7.32
C ILE A 98 5.57 12.11 -8.01
N ASN A 99 5.43 12.31 -9.32
CA ASN A 99 6.27 13.21 -10.12
C ASN A 99 5.95 14.72 -9.95
N GLU A 100 4.97 15.07 -9.10
CA GLU A 100 4.61 16.46 -8.81
C GLU A 100 5.31 17.01 -7.56
N LEU A 101 5.99 16.15 -6.79
CA LEU A 101 6.79 16.58 -5.63
C LEU A 101 7.82 17.65 -6.04
N GLY A 102 8.54 17.41 -7.13
CA GLY A 102 9.56 18.33 -7.61
C GLY A 102 9.02 19.72 -7.94
N VAL A 103 7.82 19.77 -8.55
CA VAL A 103 7.14 21.03 -8.90
C VAL A 103 6.83 21.84 -7.63
N PHE A 104 6.27 21.19 -6.61
CA PHE A 104 6.01 21.85 -5.33
C PHE A 104 7.28 22.42 -4.71
N LEU A 105 8.37 21.65 -4.72
CA LEU A 105 9.65 22.07 -4.12
C LEU A 105 10.26 23.26 -4.87
N ASP A 106 10.21 23.25 -6.19
CA ASP A 106 10.72 24.35 -7.02
C ASP A 106 9.91 25.64 -6.80
N ASP A 107 8.58 25.51 -6.71
CA ASP A 107 7.68 26.64 -6.44
C ASP A 107 7.89 27.21 -5.02
N GLU A 108 8.08 26.36 -4.01
CA GLU A 108 8.40 26.80 -2.65
C GLU A 108 9.73 27.54 -2.61
N PHE A 109 10.76 27.00 -3.26
CA PHE A 109 12.09 27.63 -3.29
C PHE A 109 12.07 28.96 -4.04
N ALA A 110 11.31 29.07 -5.14
CA ALA A 110 11.17 30.32 -5.88
C ALA A 110 10.55 31.45 -5.02
N LYS A 111 9.62 31.12 -4.12
CA LYS A 111 8.94 32.09 -3.24
C LYS A 111 9.72 32.37 -1.95
N TYR A 112 10.37 31.35 -1.39
CA TYR A 112 11.01 31.39 -0.07
C TYR A 112 12.47 30.93 -0.11
N SER A 113 13.25 31.43 -1.07
CA SER A 113 14.63 30.96 -1.35
C SER A 113 15.61 31.00 -0.19
N GLN A 114 15.33 31.80 0.85
CA GLN A 114 16.17 31.91 2.04
C GLN A 114 15.74 31.00 3.19
N ARG A 115 14.61 30.28 3.05
CA ARG A 115 14.10 29.39 4.09
C ARG A 115 14.60 27.97 3.86
N PRO A 116 15.50 27.44 4.71
CA PRO A 116 15.92 26.05 4.56
C PRO A 116 14.75 25.11 4.84
N LEU A 117 14.65 24.04 4.06
CA LEU A 117 13.58 23.08 4.21
C LEU A 117 14.08 21.63 4.14
N ILE A 118 13.39 20.77 4.88
CA ILE A 118 13.47 19.31 4.77
C ILE A 118 12.12 18.74 4.33
N ILE A 119 12.12 17.51 3.82
CA ILE A 119 10.91 16.69 3.80
C ILE A 119 10.84 15.95 5.13
N SER A 120 10.04 16.42 6.07
CA SER A 120 9.94 15.82 7.41
C SER A 120 9.14 14.52 7.43
N GLU A 121 8.22 14.33 6.48
CA GLU A 121 7.52 13.07 6.28
C GLU A 121 7.22 12.82 4.80
N TYR A 122 7.42 11.58 4.38
CA TYR A 122 6.92 11.01 3.12
C TYR A 122 6.82 9.49 3.25
N GLY A 123 5.83 8.87 2.63
CA GLY A 123 5.69 7.41 2.66
C GLY A 123 4.30 6.92 2.29
N VAL A 124 4.22 5.65 1.91
CA VAL A 124 2.99 4.97 1.48
C VAL A 124 2.79 3.67 2.24
N GLY A 125 1.52 3.30 2.46
CA GLY A 125 1.20 2.07 3.17
C GLY A 125 1.50 0.86 2.29
N ALA A 126 2.06 -0.19 2.88
CA ALA A 126 2.28 -1.48 2.22
C ALA A 126 2.10 -2.65 3.18
N ASP A 127 1.45 -3.71 2.70
CA ASP A 127 1.29 -5.00 3.35
C ASP A 127 2.04 -6.06 2.54
N VAL A 128 2.94 -6.81 3.20
CA VAL A 128 3.73 -7.90 2.58
C VAL A 128 2.90 -9.08 2.08
N ARG A 129 1.59 -9.07 2.35
CA ARG A 129 0.62 -10.03 1.82
C ARG A 129 0.05 -9.60 0.48
N ILE A 130 0.17 -8.33 0.10
CA ILE A 130 -0.46 -7.75 -1.08
C ILE A 130 0.60 -7.50 -2.15
N HIS A 131 0.36 -8.05 -3.34
CA HIS A 131 1.25 -7.87 -4.49
C HIS A 131 0.46 -7.46 -5.73
N ASN A 132 1.03 -6.57 -6.54
CA ASN A 132 0.36 -6.11 -7.76
C ASN A 132 1.37 -5.90 -8.89
N ASP A 133 1.09 -6.51 -10.04
CA ASP A 133 1.90 -6.36 -11.26
C ASP A 133 1.77 -4.97 -11.90
N ASN A 134 0.68 -4.26 -11.59
CA ASN A 134 0.41 -2.89 -12.03
C ASN A 134 0.05 -2.05 -10.79
N PRO A 135 1.02 -1.73 -9.92
CA PRO A 135 0.77 -1.14 -8.62
C PRO A 135 0.06 0.22 -8.74
N LYS A 136 -0.89 0.45 -7.84
CA LYS A 136 -1.76 1.63 -7.84
C LYS A 136 -1.81 2.25 -6.45
N ARG A 137 -2.00 3.57 -6.43
CA ARG A 137 -2.25 4.33 -5.20
C ARG A 137 -3.38 3.68 -4.40
N PHE A 138 -3.18 3.51 -3.09
CA PHE A 138 -4.06 2.83 -2.15
C PHE A 138 -4.31 1.33 -2.37
N ASP A 139 -3.53 0.64 -3.20
CA ASP A 139 -3.63 -0.83 -3.28
C ASP A 139 -2.88 -1.57 -2.15
N PHE A 140 -2.04 -0.84 -1.39
CA PHE A 140 -1.20 -1.36 -0.30
C PHE A 140 -0.22 -2.47 -0.72
N SER A 141 0.10 -2.58 -2.00
CA SER A 141 1.12 -3.50 -2.50
C SER A 141 2.52 -3.05 -2.09
N GLU A 142 3.43 -4.01 -1.85
CA GLU A 142 4.85 -3.68 -1.69
C GLU A 142 5.42 -3.04 -2.97
N GLU A 143 4.92 -3.41 -4.15
CA GLU A 143 5.34 -2.83 -5.42
C GLU A 143 5.04 -1.33 -5.50
N TYR A 144 3.89 -0.85 -5.00
CA TYR A 144 3.60 0.59 -4.98
C TYR A 144 4.54 1.36 -4.05
N GLN A 145 4.86 0.79 -2.88
CA GLN A 145 5.89 1.36 -2.00
C GLN A 145 7.26 1.41 -2.68
N PHE A 146 7.56 0.40 -3.50
CA PHE A 146 8.78 0.31 -4.26
C PHE A 146 8.87 1.29 -5.44
N GLU A 147 7.75 1.75 -5.99
CA GLU A 147 7.74 2.85 -6.98
C GLU A 147 7.86 4.23 -6.31
N TYR A 148 7.15 4.40 -5.18
CA TYR A 148 7.02 5.67 -4.49
C TYR A 148 8.35 6.20 -3.93
N HIS A 149 9.02 5.42 -3.08
CA HIS A 149 10.20 5.87 -2.35
C HIS A 149 11.40 6.21 -3.26
N PRO A 150 11.75 5.40 -4.27
CA PRO A 150 12.80 5.76 -5.21
C PRO A 150 12.45 7.00 -6.05
N GLY A 151 11.18 7.17 -6.42
CA GLY A 151 10.69 8.37 -7.13
C GLY A 151 10.83 9.64 -6.29
N TYR A 152 10.52 9.57 -5.00
CA TYR A 152 10.72 10.65 -4.04
C TYR A 152 12.20 10.99 -3.85
N TYR A 153 13.02 9.97 -3.58
CA TYR A 153 14.45 10.14 -3.33
C TYR A 153 15.17 10.78 -4.51
N LYS A 154 14.84 10.36 -5.75
CA LYS A 154 15.39 10.97 -6.96
C LYS A 154 15.09 12.47 -7.03
N GLN A 155 13.82 12.85 -6.85
CA GLN A 155 13.40 14.26 -6.95
C GLN A 155 14.03 15.15 -5.87
N VAL A 156 14.21 14.63 -4.66
CA VAL A 156 14.90 15.35 -3.58
C VAL A 156 16.40 15.50 -3.88
N ASN A 157 17.07 14.44 -4.34
CA ASN A 157 18.50 14.49 -4.66
C ASN A 157 18.84 15.37 -5.88
N GLU A 158 17.86 15.70 -6.72
CA GLU A 158 18.04 16.66 -7.82
C GLU A 158 17.98 18.13 -7.34
N ARG A 159 17.71 18.38 -6.05
CA ARG A 159 17.44 19.70 -5.48
C ARG A 159 18.29 19.98 -4.24
N ASP A 160 19.47 20.54 -4.45
CA ASP A 160 20.44 20.85 -3.39
C ASP A 160 19.90 21.79 -2.29
N PHE A 161 18.83 22.55 -2.56
CA PHE A 161 18.17 23.42 -1.58
C PHE A 161 17.31 22.67 -0.55
N VAL A 162 17.02 21.37 -0.79
CA VAL A 162 16.34 20.49 0.16
C VAL A 162 17.40 19.81 1.02
N ILE A 163 17.54 20.24 2.29
CA ILE A 163 18.70 19.85 3.12
C ILE A 163 18.56 18.46 3.75
N GLY A 164 17.42 17.79 3.56
CA GLY A 164 17.20 16.44 4.08
C GLY A 164 15.80 15.91 3.83
N MET A 165 15.63 14.60 4.02
CA MET A 165 14.33 13.92 3.97
C MET A 165 14.25 12.79 5.01
N ALA A 166 13.11 12.65 5.67
CA ALA A 166 12.85 11.60 6.65
C ALA A 166 11.66 10.73 6.20
N ALA A 167 11.94 9.45 5.94
CA ALA A 167 10.91 8.50 5.55
C ALA A 167 9.95 8.29 6.72
N TRP A 168 8.65 8.45 6.47
CA TRP A 168 7.58 8.16 7.40
C TRP A 168 7.03 6.77 7.09
N ASN A 169 7.40 5.72 7.82
CA ASN A 169 8.25 5.71 9.02
C ASN A 169 9.29 4.58 8.94
N PHE A 170 10.19 4.49 9.91
CA PHE A 170 11.13 3.37 9.97
C PHE A 170 10.39 2.03 10.13
N ALA A 171 9.47 1.93 11.08
CA ALA A 171 8.70 0.71 11.36
C ALA A 171 7.20 0.99 11.29
N ASP A 172 6.42 -0.03 10.91
CA ASP A 172 4.99 -0.01 11.13
C ASP A 172 4.69 0.14 12.63
N PHE A 173 3.65 0.90 12.95
CA PHE A 173 3.35 1.27 14.34
C PHE A 173 1.85 1.32 14.62
N GLY A 174 1.49 1.18 15.90
CA GLY A 174 0.11 1.13 16.34
C GLY A 174 -0.55 2.50 16.22
N SER A 175 -1.71 2.54 15.59
CA SER A 175 -2.54 3.74 15.44
C SER A 175 -3.99 3.30 15.43
N GLU A 176 -4.63 3.35 16.61
CA GLU A 176 -5.92 2.70 16.88
C GLU A 176 -7.02 3.02 15.86
N PHE A 177 -7.06 4.25 15.37
CA PHE A 177 -8.11 4.70 14.43
C PHE A 177 -7.81 4.38 12.96
N ARG A 178 -6.64 3.79 12.65
CA ARG A 178 -6.32 3.38 11.28
C ARG A 178 -7.15 2.17 10.91
N GLY A 179 -7.76 2.24 9.73
CA GLY A 179 -8.22 1.07 9.01
C GLY A 179 -7.09 0.58 8.12
N ASP A 180 -7.28 0.70 6.81
CA ASP A 180 -6.36 0.25 5.76
C ASP A 180 -6.25 -1.28 5.70
N ALA A 181 -5.24 -1.82 5.00
CA ALA A 181 -5.07 -3.26 4.78
C ALA A 181 -4.76 -4.04 6.08
N MET A 182 -4.23 -3.37 7.09
CA MET A 182 -4.04 -3.91 8.45
C MET A 182 -4.61 -2.91 9.46
N PRO A 183 -5.84 -3.13 9.94
CA PRO A 183 -6.46 -2.28 10.93
C PRO A 183 -5.58 -2.04 12.16
N HIS A 184 -5.74 -0.86 12.76
CA HIS A 184 -5.03 -0.39 13.95
C HIS A 184 -3.52 -0.21 13.77
N ILE A 185 -3.00 -0.34 12.54
CA ILE A 185 -1.57 -0.23 12.22
C ILE A 185 -1.37 0.80 11.10
N ASN A 186 -0.40 1.69 11.27
CA ASN A 186 0.13 2.47 10.16
C ASN A 186 1.19 1.65 9.42
N GLN A 187 0.90 1.32 8.16
CA GLN A 187 1.66 0.38 7.34
C GLN A 187 2.75 1.04 6.48
N LYS A 188 3.15 2.28 6.78
CA LYS A 188 4.15 3.03 5.98
C LYS A 188 5.61 2.70 6.34
N GLY A 189 5.83 1.74 7.23
CA GLY A 189 7.15 1.35 7.68
C GLY A 189 8.04 0.84 6.55
N LEU A 190 9.34 1.10 6.67
CA LEU A 190 10.37 0.39 5.91
C LEU A 190 10.54 -1.05 6.42
N VAL A 191 10.19 -1.29 7.69
CA VAL A 191 10.10 -2.60 8.31
C VAL A 191 8.70 -2.83 8.86
N ASN A 192 8.30 -4.10 8.95
CA ASN A 192 7.03 -4.51 9.53
C ASN A 192 6.94 -4.18 11.03
N PHE A 193 5.77 -4.38 11.62
CA PHE A 193 5.55 -4.13 13.06
C PHE A 193 6.48 -4.97 13.95
N ASP A 194 6.83 -6.18 13.53
CA ASP A 194 7.79 -7.07 14.21
C ASP A 194 9.27 -6.78 13.85
N ARG A 195 9.52 -5.68 13.13
CA ARG A 195 10.83 -5.23 12.63
C ARG A 195 11.44 -6.11 11.54
N THR A 196 10.70 -7.07 10.98
CA THR A 196 11.17 -7.77 9.78
C THR A 196 11.26 -6.79 8.60
N PRO A 197 12.37 -6.75 7.84
CA PRO A 197 12.51 -5.81 6.73
C PRO A 197 11.54 -6.07 5.58
N LYS A 198 10.90 -5.00 5.08
CA LYS A 198 10.19 -5.01 3.79
C LYS A 198 11.18 -4.86 2.63
N ASN A 199 10.73 -5.06 1.40
CA ASN A 199 11.57 -4.87 0.21
C ASN A 199 12.19 -3.47 0.15
N ILE A 200 11.43 -2.43 0.52
CA ILE A 200 11.92 -1.04 0.43
C ILE A 200 13.13 -0.76 1.35
N PHE A 201 13.22 -1.41 2.50
CA PHE A 201 14.37 -1.26 3.41
C PHE A 201 15.68 -1.68 2.73
N HIS A 202 15.62 -2.73 1.92
CA HIS A 202 16.77 -3.21 1.18
C HIS A 202 17.18 -2.26 0.06
N TRP A 203 16.21 -1.57 -0.55
CA TRP A 203 16.49 -0.50 -1.50
C TRP A 203 17.22 0.68 -0.82
N TYR A 204 16.75 1.13 0.34
CA TYR A 204 17.45 2.16 1.11
C TYR A 204 18.87 1.76 1.49
N LYS A 205 19.10 0.48 1.85
CA LYS A 205 20.47 -0.02 2.08
C LYS A 205 21.35 0.11 0.84
N ALA A 206 20.83 -0.20 -0.34
CA ALA A 206 21.57 -0.09 -1.59
C ALA A 206 21.89 1.38 -1.94
N ALA A 207 20.90 2.27 -1.80
CA ALA A 207 21.03 3.70 -2.08
C ALA A 207 21.96 4.42 -1.09
N LEU A 208 21.80 4.19 0.21
CA LEU A 208 22.52 4.92 1.27
C LEU A 208 23.88 4.30 1.65
N LYS A 209 24.23 3.12 1.13
CA LYS A 209 25.55 2.49 1.32
C LYS A 209 26.21 2.16 -0.03
N PRO A 210 26.51 3.17 -0.87
CA PRO A 210 27.02 2.95 -2.23
C PRO A 210 28.39 2.22 -2.27
N ASN A 211 29.18 2.34 -1.20
CA ASN A 211 30.48 1.66 -1.07
C ASN A 211 30.37 0.19 -0.69
N LYS A 212 29.18 -0.28 -0.26
CA LYS A 212 28.94 -1.70 0.05
C LYS A 212 28.16 -2.32 -1.09
N LYS A 213 28.87 -3.02 -1.97
CA LYS A 213 28.29 -3.74 -3.11
C LYS A 213 27.28 -4.79 -2.64
N MET A 214 26.06 -4.72 -3.18
CA MET A 214 24.96 -5.62 -2.81
C MET A 214 23.99 -5.83 -3.98
N GLY A 215 23.32 -6.97 -4.00
CA GLY A 215 22.26 -7.30 -4.96
C GLY A 215 21.37 -8.38 -4.37
N GLN A 216 20.05 -8.28 -4.55
CA GLN A 216 19.09 -9.32 -4.20
C GLN A 216 17.81 -9.15 -5.01
N PHE A 217 17.01 -10.20 -5.11
CA PHE A 217 15.69 -10.12 -5.73
C PHE A 217 14.71 -9.37 -4.81
N PHE A 218 13.78 -8.66 -5.42
CA PHE A 218 12.55 -8.26 -4.74
C PHE A 218 11.79 -9.54 -4.33
N LYS A 219 11.44 -9.64 -3.05
CA LYS A 219 10.70 -10.78 -2.50
C LYS A 219 9.22 -10.61 -2.79
N ALA A 220 8.75 -11.29 -3.83
CA ALA A 220 7.33 -11.40 -4.18
C ALA A 220 6.75 -12.76 -3.75
N LEU A 221 5.49 -13.02 -4.13
CA LEU A 221 4.85 -14.32 -3.96
C LEU A 221 5.63 -15.44 -4.68
N GLN A 222 5.88 -16.54 -3.98
CA GLN A 222 6.54 -17.71 -4.56
C GLN A 222 5.67 -18.46 -5.57
N LYS A 223 4.34 -18.37 -5.45
CA LYS A 223 3.38 -18.98 -6.37
C LYS A 223 2.71 -17.87 -7.18
N TYR A 224 2.84 -17.96 -8.49
CA TYR A 224 2.23 -17.06 -9.45
C TYR A 224 1.18 -17.83 -10.25
N ILE A 225 -0.07 -17.41 -10.15
CA ILE A 225 -1.19 -18.05 -10.86
C ILE A 225 -1.79 -16.99 -11.77
N ALA A 226 -1.61 -17.14 -13.09
CA ALA A 226 -2.05 -16.18 -14.07
C ALA A 226 -2.26 -16.85 -15.43
N ASP A 227 -3.08 -16.25 -16.29
CA ASP A 227 -3.26 -16.70 -17.66
C ASP A 227 -2.04 -16.38 -18.54
N ASP A 228 -1.44 -15.21 -18.33
CA ASP A 228 -0.16 -14.79 -18.92
C ASP A 228 1.02 -15.44 -18.16
N ASN A 229 2.10 -15.73 -18.87
CA ASN A 229 3.33 -16.27 -18.31
C ASN A 229 4.47 -15.25 -18.30
N GLU A 230 4.29 -14.05 -18.84
CA GLU A 230 5.23 -12.96 -18.67
C GLU A 230 5.16 -12.42 -17.24
N LYS A 231 6.32 -12.27 -16.59
CA LYS A 231 6.42 -11.73 -15.23
C LYS A 231 7.62 -10.82 -15.09
N GLU A 232 7.41 -9.63 -14.54
CA GLU A 232 8.50 -8.74 -14.13
C GLU A 232 9.18 -9.29 -12.87
N VAL A 233 10.48 -9.54 -12.98
CA VAL A 233 11.40 -9.84 -11.88
C VAL A 233 12.19 -8.57 -11.55
N LYS A 234 11.95 -8.01 -10.36
CA LYS A 234 12.66 -6.82 -9.87
C LYS A 234 13.88 -7.23 -9.05
N ILE A 235 14.99 -6.52 -9.23
CA ILE A 235 16.26 -6.74 -8.51
C ILE A 235 16.70 -5.43 -7.86
N ILE A 236 17.04 -5.50 -6.58
CA ILE A 236 17.53 -4.39 -5.77
C ILE A 236 19.05 -4.45 -5.71
N THR A 237 19.76 -3.48 -6.30
CA THR A 237 21.22 -3.51 -6.36
C THR A 237 21.87 -2.14 -6.54
N ASN A 238 23.10 -1.96 -6.08
CA ASN A 238 23.93 -0.76 -6.32
C ASN A 238 25.16 -1.05 -7.19
N GLN A 239 25.11 -2.14 -7.94
CA GLN A 239 26.16 -2.57 -8.86
C GLN A 239 25.55 -3.21 -10.09
N LYS A 240 26.36 -3.36 -11.12
CA LYS A 240 26.02 -4.24 -12.23
C LYS A 240 25.92 -5.68 -11.72
N VAL A 241 24.95 -6.41 -12.24
CA VAL A 241 24.69 -7.80 -11.88
C VAL A 241 24.51 -8.65 -13.14
N ILE A 242 24.71 -9.95 -13.01
CA ILE A 242 24.42 -10.93 -14.05
C ILE A 242 23.26 -11.79 -13.57
N LEU A 243 22.15 -11.78 -14.31
CA LEU A 243 21.00 -12.64 -14.07
C LEU A 243 21.11 -13.89 -14.93
N LYS A 244 21.02 -15.06 -14.32
CA LYS A 244 20.82 -16.33 -15.03
C LYS A 244 19.36 -16.75 -14.90
N ASP A 245 18.69 -16.96 -16.02
CA ASP A 245 17.29 -17.36 -16.06
C ASP A 245 17.11 -18.90 -16.10
N ASN A 246 15.84 -19.32 -16.17
CA ASN A 246 15.41 -20.72 -16.24
C ASN A 246 15.87 -21.44 -17.52
N TYR A 247 16.23 -20.71 -18.58
CA TYR A 247 16.78 -21.26 -19.83
C TYR A 247 18.32 -21.32 -19.82
N GLY A 248 18.95 -20.81 -18.76
CA GLY A 248 20.40 -20.73 -18.63
C GLY A 248 21.03 -19.53 -19.32
N TYR A 249 20.24 -18.61 -19.88
CA TYR A 249 20.76 -17.37 -20.45
C TYR A 249 21.28 -16.48 -19.34
N ARG A 250 22.44 -15.87 -19.59
CA ARG A 250 23.08 -14.92 -18.68
C ARG A 250 22.97 -13.52 -19.26
N THR A 251 22.26 -12.65 -18.56
CA THR A 251 22.05 -11.26 -18.97
C THR A 251 22.76 -10.31 -18.03
N GLU A 252 23.59 -9.43 -18.57
CA GLU A 252 24.18 -8.33 -17.82
C GLU A 252 23.15 -7.21 -17.62
N LEU A 253 22.92 -6.81 -16.38
CA LEU A 253 21.92 -5.80 -16.02
C LEU A 253 22.57 -4.67 -15.20
N LYS A 254 22.19 -3.43 -15.52
CA LYS A 254 22.67 -2.22 -14.83
C LYS A 254 21.51 -1.55 -14.09
N PRO A 255 21.68 -1.20 -12.81
CA PRO A 255 20.61 -0.57 -12.05
C PRO A 255 20.39 0.88 -12.49
N PHE A 256 19.13 1.28 -12.53
CA PHE A 256 18.70 2.67 -12.52
C PHE A 256 18.02 2.94 -11.18
N ASN A 257 18.49 3.96 -10.45
CA ASN A 257 17.98 4.28 -9.10
C ASN A 257 17.94 3.06 -8.16
N ASN A 258 19.03 2.28 -8.15
CA ASN A 258 19.20 1.05 -7.38
C ASN A 258 18.22 -0.10 -7.69
N LEU A 259 17.54 -0.05 -8.83
CA LEU A 259 16.57 -1.04 -9.29
C LEU A 259 16.92 -1.54 -10.70
N VAL A 260 16.67 -2.81 -10.94
CA VAL A 260 16.65 -3.45 -12.26
C VAL A 260 15.31 -4.15 -12.44
N SER A 261 14.69 -3.97 -13.59
CA SER A 261 13.51 -4.71 -14.02
C SER A 261 13.88 -5.67 -15.14
N TYR A 262 13.49 -6.93 -15.01
CA TYR A 262 13.70 -7.97 -16.02
C TYR A 262 12.39 -8.71 -16.29
N TYR A 263 11.91 -8.71 -17.52
CA TYR A 263 10.70 -9.43 -17.91
C TYR A 263 11.06 -10.85 -18.33
N ALA A 264 10.54 -11.82 -17.60
CA ALA A 264 10.79 -13.24 -17.81
C ALA A 264 9.54 -13.94 -18.36
N ASN A 265 9.74 -14.82 -19.34
CA ASN A 265 8.71 -15.75 -19.80
C ASN A 265 8.80 -17.03 -18.98
N LEU A 266 7.89 -17.19 -18.01
CA LEU A 266 7.86 -18.32 -17.10
C LEU A 266 7.44 -19.61 -17.82
N ILE A 267 8.05 -20.73 -17.42
CA ILE A 267 7.57 -22.07 -17.76
C ILE A 267 6.59 -22.55 -16.67
N GLU A 268 5.57 -23.30 -17.06
CA GLU A 268 4.62 -23.87 -16.09
C GLU A 268 5.35 -24.82 -15.13
N GLY A 269 5.08 -24.68 -13.83
CA GLY A 269 5.85 -25.31 -12.76
C GLY A 269 6.97 -24.41 -12.22
N LYS A 270 8.12 -25.02 -11.89
CA LYS A 270 9.21 -24.37 -11.17
C LYS A 270 10.11 -23.55 -12.11
N ASN A 271 10.30 -22.28 -11.80
CA ASN A 271 11.25 -21.35 -12.42
C ASN A 271 12.31 -20.97 -11.39
N VAL A 272 13.58 -20.93 -11.80
CA VAL A 272 14.72 -20.57 -10.94
C VAL A 272 15.54 -19.49 -11.62
N PHE A 273 15.86 -18.46 -10.86
CA PHE A 273 16.73 -17.37 -11.26
C PHE A 273 17.90 -17.27 -10.29
N GLU A 274 19.11 -17.09 -10.81
CA GLU A 274 20.33 -16.91 -10.01
C GLU A 274 20.93 -15.54 -10.32
N LEU A 275 21.23 -14.78 -9.27
CA LEU A 275 21.82 -13.45 -9.38
C LEU A 275 23.31 -13.53 -9.01
N TYR A 276 24.17 -13.00 -9.86
CA TYR A 276 25.62 -12.97 -9.66
C TYR A 276 26.16 -11.54 -9.68
N ASP A 277 27.27 -11.31 -8.98
CA ASP A 277 28.09 -10.12 -9.19
C ASP A 277 29.03 -10.27 -10.41
N GLU A 278 29.77 -9.21 -10.73
CA GLU A 278 30.73 -9.18 -11.84
C GLU A 278 31.89 -10.18 -11.67
N THR A 279 32.14 -10.67 -10.45
CA THR A 279 33.18 -11.68 -10.18
C THR A 279 32.69 -13.11 -10.40
N GLY A 280 31.38 -13.28 -10.64
CA GLY A 280 30.73 -14.58 -10.77
C GLY A 280 30.33 -15.20 -9.43
N LYS A 281 30.36 -14.45 -8.33
CA LYS A 281 29.84 -14.91 -7.03
C LYS A 281 28.31 -14.77 -7.01
N ILE A 282 27.63 -15.80 -6.53
CA ILE A 282 26.17 -15.77 -6.30
C ILE A 282 25.86 -14.76 -5.19
N LEU A 283 24.97 -13.83 -5.51
CA LEU A 283 24.42 -12.84 -4.58
C LEU A 283 23.10 -13.32 -3.97
N ASP A 284 22.21 -13.89 -4.79
CA ASP A 284 20.88 -14.31 -4.38
C ASP A 284 20.26 -15.30 -5.39
N SER A 285 19.17 -15.95 -5.01
CA SER A 285 18.39 -16.84 -5.89
C SER A 285 16.89 -16.66 -5.67
N LEU A 286 16.13 -16.64 -6.75
CA LEU A 286 14.67 -16.53 -6.72
C LEU A 286 14.04 -17.77 -7.33
N GLN A 287 12.99 -18.26 -6.67
CA GLN A 287 12.19 -19.37 -7.16
C GLN A 287 10.72 -18.94 -7.29
N ILE A 288 10.14 -19.13 -8.47
CA ILE A 288 8.74 -18.84 -8.78
C ILE A 288 8.08 -20.11 -9.31
N TYR A 289 6.95 -20.49 -8.74
CA TYR A 289 6.09 -21.55 -9.26
C TYR A 289 4.94 -20.94 -10.04
N TYR A 290 4.95 -21.09 -11.36
CA TYR A 290 3.92 -20.57 -12.25
C TYR A 290 2.90 -21.64 -12.61
N TYR A 291 1.61 -21.30 -12.53
CA TYR A 291 0.52 -22.17 -12.96
C TYR A 291 -0.55 -21.36 -13.67
N LYS A 292 -1.20 -21.95 -14.66
CA LYS A 292 -2.45 -21.39 -15.18
C LYS A 292 -3.58 -21.58 -14.17
N PRO A 293 -4.58 -20.69 -14.13
CA PRO A 293 -5.75 -20.79 -13.25
C PRO A 293 -6.71 -21.91 -13.70
N ASP A 294 -6.22 -23.14 -13.73
CA ASP A 294 -6.90 -24.29 -14.32
C ASP A 294 -7.02 -25.43 -13.30
N LEU A 295 -8.24 -25.68 -12.82
CA LEU A 295 -8.58 -26.75 -11.86
C LEU A 295 -8.41 -28.19 -12.42
N ARG A 296 -7.98 -28.35 -13.68
CA ARG A 296 -7.45 -29.62 -14.20
C ARG A 296 -6.01 -29.88 -13.74
N LYS A 297 -5.26 -28.82 -13.43
CA LYS A 297 -3.82 -28.86 -13.09
C LYS A 297 -3.52 -28.48 -11.64
N ILE A 298 -4.39 -27.69 -11.01
CA ILE A 298 -4.26 -27.30 -9.60
C ILE A 298 -5.43 -27.84 -8.79
N ASP A 299 -5.15 -28.25 -7.55
CA ASP A 299 -6.17 -28.79 -6.63
C ASP A 299 -7.05 -27.69 -6.00
N GLU A 300 -6.55 -26.44 -6.01
CA GLU A 300 -7.17 -25.30 -5.33
C GLU A 300 -6.96 -24.02 -6.14
N LEU A 301 -8.03 -23.24 -6.30
CA LEU A 301 -8.02 -21.89 -6.89
C LEU A 301 -8.81 -20.93 -5.99
N ALA A 302 -8.13 -19.90 -5.49
CA ALA A 302 -8.76 -18.79 -4.78
C ALA A 302 -8.72 -17.54 -5.64
N VAL A 303 -9.87 -16.90 -5.79
CA VAL A 303 -10.04 -15.72 -6.64
C VAL A 303 -10.52 -14.55 -5.79
N ASN A 304 -9.79 -13.44 -5.89
CA ASN A 304 -10.02 -12.18 -5.21
C ASN A 304 -10.83 -11.24 -6.11
N PHE A 305 -11.96 -10.75 -5.63
CA PHE A 305 -12.88 -9.92 -6.41
C PHE A 305 -12.78 -8.46 -5.97
N GLY A 306 -13.02 -7.53 -6.90
CA GLY A 306 -13.02 -6.10 -6.62
C GLY A 306 -11.64 -5.45 -6.55
N THR A 307 -10.58 -6.22 -6.78
CA THR A 307 -9.19 -5.76 -6.76
C THR A 307 -8.36 -6.37 -7.90
N GLU A 308 -7.27 -5.69 -8.24
CA GLU A 308 -6.27 -6.17 -9.20
C GLU A 308 -5.04 -6.76 -8.51
N SER A 309 -5.02 -6.81 -7.18
CA SER A 309 -3.90 -7.31 -6.39
C SER A 309 -4.07 -8.79 -6.05
N TYR A 310 -2.95 -9.50 -6.08
CA TYR A 310 -2.80 -10.77 -5.40
C TYR A 310 -2.77 -10.56 -3.89
N PHE A 311 -3.33 -11.50 -3.14
CA PHE A 311 -3.33 -11.46 -1.68
C PHE A 311 -2.95 -12.82 -1.09
N LYS A 312 -1.99 -12.83 -0.16
CA LYS A 312 -1.64 -14.02 0.61
C LYS A 312 -2.37 -14.02 1.95
N ASP A 313 -3.31 -14.94 2.13
CA ASP A 313 -4.08 -15.02 3.36
C ASP A 313 -3.29 -15.59 4.55
N SER A 314 -3.91 -15.57 5.71
CA SER A 314 -3.39 -16.14 6.97
C SER A 314 -3.08 -17.64 6.94
N TYR A 315 -3.48 -18.36 5.89
CA TYR A 315 -3.19 -19.78 5.64
C TYR A 315 -2.15 -19.97 4.52
N ASP A 316 -1.42 -18.91 4.15
CA ASP A 316 -0.47 -18.88 3.02
C ASP A 316 -1.09 -19.22 1.65
N ARG A 317 -2.42 -19.10 1.50
CA ARG A 317 -3.09 -19.25 0.22
C ARG A 317 -2.97 -17.97 -0.59
N ILE A 318 -2.66 -18.13 -1.88
CA ILE A 318 -2.67 -17.03 -2.84
C ILE A 318 -4.07 -16.85 -3.43
N TRP A 319 -4.68 -15.71 -3.14
CA TRP A 319 -5.88 -15.19 -3.76
C TRP A 319 -5.49 -14.39 -5.00
N VAL A 320 -5.98 -14.84 -6.15
CA VAL A 320 -5.62 -14.35 -7.48
C VAL A 320 -6.65 -13.32 -7.92
N PRO A 321 -6.27 -12.13 -8.41
CA PRO A 321 -7.24 -11.15 -8.88
C PRO A 321 -8.04 -11.70 -10.06
N LEU A 322 -9.35 -11.43 -10.09
CA LEU A 322 -10.28 -11.96 -11.10
C LEU A 322 -9.80 -11.79 -12.56
N LYS A 323 -9.10 -10.68 -12.87
CA LYS A 323 -8.58 -10.40 -14.22
C LYS A 323 -7.62 -11.49 -14.75
N GLU A 324 -7.00 -12.24 -13.85
CA GLU A 324 -6.02 -13.28 -14.16
C GLU A 324 -6.67 -14.68 -14.26
N VAL A 325 -8.00 -14.75 -14.24
CA VAL A 325 -8.77 -16.00 -14.18
C VAL A 325 -9.84 -16.04 -15.28
N SER A 326 -9.45 -16.44 -16.49
CA SER A 326 -10.34 -16.54 -17.65
C SER A 326 -11.48 -17.55 -17.53
N ILE A 327 -11.38 -18.54 -16.63
CA ILE A 327 -12.43 -19.55 -16.45
C ILE A 327 -13.68 -19.03 -15.73
N ILE A 328 -13.65 -17.81 -15.18
CA ILE A 328 -14.78 -17.18 -14.49
C ILE A 328 -15.40 -16.12 -15.40
N ASN A 329 -16.69 -16.28 -15.70
CA ASN A 329 -17.49 -15.34 -16.46
C ASN A 329 -18.56 -14.74 -15.55
N ILE A 330 -18.62 -13.42 -15.48
CA ILE A 330 -19.61 -12.69 -14.67
C ILE A 330 -20.58 -11.98 -15.61
N LYS A 331 -21.87 -12.13 -15.33
CA LYS A 331 -22.95 -11.38 -15.99
C LYS A 331 -23.50 -10.34 -15.03
N GLY A 332 -23.71 -9.13 -15.55
CA GLY A 332 -24.21 -7.97 -14.82
C GLY A 332 -23.48 -6.71 -15.24
N GLU A 333 -23.87 -5.56 -14.68
CA GLU A 333 -23.17 -4.28 -14.90
C GLU A 333 -21.82 -4.26 -14.16
N VAL A 334 -21.70 -5.04 -13.08
CA VAL A 334 -20.52 -5.27 -12.23
C VAL A 334 -19.80 -4.00 -11.80
N LYS A 335 -19.91 -3.66 -10.51
CA LYS A 335 -19.22 -2.50 -9.92
C LYS A 335 -18.23 -2.96 -8.86
N ASN A 336 -17.01 -2.43 -8.91
CA ASN A 336 -16.06 -2.62 -7.81
C ASN A 336 -16.49 -1.79 -6.61
N SER A 337 -16.48 -2.41 -5.43
CA SER A 337 -16.71 -1.76 -4.15
C SER A 337 -15.54 -2.03 -3.24
N ASN A 338 -14.93 -0.97 -2.73
CA ASN A 338 -13.77 -1.04 -1.85
C ASN A 338 -14.01 -0.22 -0.57
N THR A 339 -13.48 -0.69 0.55
CA THR A 339 -13.44 0.05 1.82
C THR A 339 -12.07 -0.08 2.47
N SER A 340 -11.64 0.95 3.18
CA SER A 340 -10.45 0.93 4.02
C SER A 340 -10.80 0.73 5.49
N THR A 341 -12.02 0.28 5.80
CA THR A 341 -12.47 0.08 7.18
C THR A 341 -12.18 -1.35 7.63
N ASN A 342 -11.90 -1.52 8.92
CA ASN A 342 -11.75 -2.84 9.57
C ASN A 342 -12.99 -3.71 9.33
N ILE A 343 -12.79 -4.91 8.80
CA ILE A 343 -13.81 -5.94 8.67
C ILE A 343 -13.77 -6.84 9.90
N LYS A 344 -14.88 -6.91 10.63
CA LYS A 344 -14.96 -7.68 11.88
C LYS A 344 -14.72 -9.17 11.65
N GLU A 345 -14.10 -9.81 12.64
CA GLU A 345 -13.89 -11.26 12.72
C GLU A 345 -13.01 -11.84 11.61
N THR A 346 -12.11 -11.04 11.04
CA THR A 346 -11.06 -11.50 10.13
C THR A 346 -9.73 -10.85 10.46
N VAL A 347 -8.64 -11.50 10.06
CA VAL A 347 -7.29 -10.91 9.96
C VAL A 347 -6.88 -10.71 8.50
N ASP A 348 -7.71 -11.19 7.58
CA ASP A 348 -7.56 -11.13 6.15
C ASP A 348 -8.43 -10.00 5.59
N ASP A 349 -8.43 -8.84 6.24
CA ASP A 349 -9.20 -7.65 5.84
C ASP A 349 -9.13 -7.36 4.33
N PRO A 350 -7.97 -7.37 3.65
CA PRO A 350 -7.89 -7.04 2.23
C PRO A 350 -8.79 -7.91 1.34
N LEU A 351 -9.05 -9.17 1.74
CA LEU A 351 -9.94 -10.07 1.01
C LEU A 351 -11.42 -9.65 1.10
N TYR A 352 -11.82 -9.02 2.20
CA TYR A 352 -13.21 -8.64 2.45
C TYR A 352 -13.46 -7.13 2.32
N GLN A 353 -12.39 -6.35 2.18
CA GLN A 353 -12.40 -4.92 1.91
C GLN A 353 -12.66 -4.60 0.43
N SER A 354 -12.50 -5.59 -0.45
CA SER A 354 -12.81 -5.51 -1.88
C SER A 354 -13.92 -6.48 -2.24
N SER A 355 -14.81 -6.03 -3.12
CA SER A 355 -15.85 -6.88 -3.70
C SER A 355 -16.30 -6.36 -5.05
N VAL A 356 -16.98 -7.21 -5.80
CA VAL A 356 -17.82 -6.79 -6.92
C VAL A 356 -19.29 -6.84 -6.49
N SER A 357 -20.10 -5.89 -6.96
CA SER A 357 -21.55 -5.84 -6.75
C SER A 357 -22.29 -5.83 -8.08
N ASP A 358 -23.63 -5.81 -8.04
CA ASP A 358 -24.50 -5.84 -9.22
C ASP A 358 -24.31 -7.08 -10.12
N ILE A 359 -23.95 -8.22 -9.50
CA ILE A 359 -23.82 -9.50 -10.19
C ILE A 359 -25.19 -10.15 -10.37
N GLU A 360 -25.49 -10.60 -11.59
CA GLU A 360 -26.67 -11.43 -11.89
C GLU A 360 -26.32 -12.92 -11.84
N GLU A 361 -25.23 -13.31 -12.50
CA GLU A 361 -24.78 -14.70 -12.61
C GLU A 361 -23.25 -14.77 -12.64
N ILE A 362 -22.67 -15.78 -12.00
CA ILE A 362 -21.26 -16.17 -12.16
C ILE A 362 -21.26 -17.59 -12.72
N TYR A 363 -20.60 -17.77 -13.87
CA TYR A 363 -20.33 -19.08 -14.43
C TYR A 363 -18.83 -19.39 -14.34
N ILE A 364 -18.49 -20.54 -13.79
CA ILE A 364 -17.11 -21.01 -13.66
C ILE A 364 -16.95 -22.27 -14.49
N ASP A 365 -16.09 -22.21 -15.51
CA ASP A 365 -15.78 -23.36 -16.37
C ASP A 365 -14.82 -24.32 -15.67
N VAL A 366 -15.37 -25.40 -15.10
CA VAL A 366 -14.61 -26.45 -14.40
C VAL A 366 -14.95 -27.82 -14.96
N PRO A 367 -13.98 -28.77 -14.97
CA PRO A 367 -14.22 -30.11 -15.48
C PRO A 367 -15.15 -30.88 -14.52
N LYS A 368 -15.72 -31.99 -15.02
CA LYS A 368 -16.50 -32.92 -14.20
C LYS A 368 -15.73 -33.33 -12.94
N GLY A 369 -16.41 -33.29 -11.80
CA GLY A 369 -15.82 -33.68 -10.52
C GLY A 369 -16.61 -33.19 -9.32
N SER A 370 -16.15 -33.56 -8.12
CA SER A 370 -16.71 -33.07 -6.86
C SER A 370 -15.88 -31.90 -6.36
N TYR A 371 -16.54 -30.79 -6.02
CA TYR A 371 -15.88 -29.56 -5.60
C TYR A 371 -16.40 -29.10 -4.25
N GLU A 372 -15.47 -28.65 -3.40
CA GLU A 372 -15.78 -27.81 -2.26
C GLU A 372 -15.65 -26.34 -2.69
N ILE A 373 -16.73 -25.59 -2.52
CA ILE A 373 -16.81 -24.18 -2.90
C ILE A 373 -17.03 -23.37 -1.64
N THR A 374 -16.25 -22.30 -1.48
CA THR A 374 -16.46 -21.28 -0.44
C THR A 374 -16.64 -19.92 -1.09
N ILE A 375 -17.82 -19.32 -0.94
CA ILE A 375 -18.09 -17.94 -1.36
C ILE A 375 -17.81 -17.02 -0.18
N LYS A 376 -16.97 -16.01 -0.41
CA LYS A 376 -16.61 -14.97 0.57
C LYS A 376 -17.50 -13.76 0.33
N LEU A 377 -18.23 -13.35 1.36
CA LEU A 377 -19.11 -12.20 1.31
C LEU A 377 -18.76 -11.21 2.42
N SER A 378 -18.84 -9.93 2.11
CA SER A 378 -18.74 -8.85 3.09
C SER A 378 -19.83 -7.80 2.87
N LYS A 379 -20.20 -7.10 3.94
CA LYS A 379 -21.11 -5.96 3.87
C LYS A 379 -20.37 -4.68 4.24
N HIS A 380 -20.22 -3.79 3.28
CA HIS A 380 -19.65 -2.47 3.51
C HIS A 380 -20.67 -1.54 4.20
N GLY A 381 -20.19 -0.61 5.02
CA GLY A 381 -21.00 0.42 5.68
C GLY A 381 -20.65 1.83 5.22
N LYS A 382 -21.24 2.84 5.89
CA LYS A 382 -20.83 4.25 5.70
C LYS A 382 -19.43 4.46 6.31
N ASN A 383 -18.48 4.88 5.49
CA ASN A 383 -17.11 5.16 5.91
C ASN A 383 -17.02 6.52 6.64
N SER A 384 -16.17 6.62 7.66
CA SER A 384 -15.74 7.90 8.24
C SER A 384 -14.55 8.47 7.47
N ALA A 385 -14.50 9.78 7.27
CA ALA A 385 -13.36 10.43 6.62
C ALA A 385 -12.17 10.50 7.58
N LEU A 386 -10.98 10.12 7.12
CA LEU A 386 -9.74 10.35 7.86
C LEU A 386 -9.27 11.80 7.66
N VAL A 387 -8.70 12.40 8.71
CA VAL A 387 -8.26 13.82 8.69
C VAL A 387 -7.23 14.11 7.58
N TYR A 388 -6.41 13.12 7.23
CA TYR A 388 -5.37 13.24 6.20
C TYR A 388 -5.91 13.03 4.77
N GLU A 389 -7.14 12.54 4.61
CA GLU A 389 -7.80 12.32 3.32
C GLU A 389 -8.59 13.56 2.90
N LEU A 390 -7.95 14.73 2.91
CA LEU A 390 -8.58 16.03 2.64
C LEU A 390 -9.27 16.13 1.25
N SER A 391 -8.96 15.22 0.33
CA SER A 391 -9.46 15.18 -1.06
C SER A 391 -10.46 14.04 -1.35
N LYS A 392 -10.78 13.17 -0.38
CA LYS A 392 -11.63 12.00 -0.62
C LYS A 392 -13.12 12.38 -0.62
N GLU A 393 -13.78 12.23 -1.76
CA GLU A 393 -15.24 12.29 -1.84
C GLU A 393 -15.84 11.11 -1.04
N GLN A 394 -16.88 11.37 -0.26
CA GLN A 394 -17.59 10.33 0.47
C GLN A 394 -18.33 9.43 -0.52
N ASN A 395 -17.80 8.23 -0.77
CA ASN A 395 -18.57 7.21 -1.49
C ASN A 395 -19.76 6.78 -0.63
N SER A 396 -20.95 7.23 -1.02
CA SER A 396 -22.21 6.67 -0.54
C SER A 396 -22.43 5.32 -1.23
N ILE A 397 -22.33 4.23 -0.48
CA ILE A 397 -22.79 2.93 -0.95
C ILE A 397 -24.29 2.87 -0.67
N GLU A 398 -25.11 2.89 -1.73
CA GLU A 398 -26.53 2.55 -1.65
C GLU A 398 -26.67 1.08 -1.31
N SER A 399 -27.42 0.79 -0.24
CA SER A 399 -27.79 -0.58 0.11
C SER A 399 -28.77 -1.11 -0.92
N GLY A 400 -28.29 -1.94 -1.85
CA GLY A 400 -29.14 -2.78 -2.68
C GLY A 400 -30.01 -3.73 -1.84
N GLU A 401 -31.03 -4.33 -2.47
CA GLU A 401 -31.89 -5.31 -1.82
C GLU A 401 -31.07 -6.41 -1.11
N THR A 402 -31.42 -6.69 0.14
CA THR A 402 -30.72 -7.72 0.92
C THR A 402 -31.12 -9.10 0.39
N ILE A 403 -30.22 -9.69 -0.38
CA ILE A 403 -30.35 -11.08 -0.81
C ILE A 403 -30.09 -11.99 0.38
N ASN A 404 -30.96 -12.98 0.55
CA ASN A 404 -30.90 -13.95 1.64
C ASN A 404 -30.58 -15.38 1.16
N THR A 405 -30.47 -15.61 -0.15
CA THR A 405 -30.23 -16.93 -0.74
C THR A 405 -29.41 -16.81 -2.03
N LEU A 406 -28.40 -17.66 -2.20
CA LEU A 406 -27.76 -17.94 -3.49
C LEU A 406 -28.13 -19.34 -3.97
N LEU A 407 -28.16 -19.54 -5.27
CA LEU A 407 -28.28 -20.85 -5.92
C LEU A 407 -26.93 -21.21 -6.54
N ILE A 408 -26.45 -22.42 -6.27
CA ILE A 408 -25.19 -22.94 -6.82
C ILE A 408 -25.51 -24.27 -7.49
N ASN A 409 -25.53 -24.28 -8.83
CA ASN A 409 -26.11 -25.36 -9.63
C ASN A 409 -27.49 -25.77 -9.09
N GLU A 410 -28.39 -24.79 -8.91
CA GLU A 410 -29.74 -24.94 -8.33
C GLU A 410 -29.82 -25.36 -6.85
N ASN A 411 -28.69 -25.61 -6.18
CA ASN A 411 -28.69 -25.87 -4.74
C ASN A 411 -28.75 -24.56 -3.95
N PRO A 412 -29.78 -24.32 -3.13
CA PRO A 412 -29.90 -23.10 -2.35
C PRO A 412 -28.94 -23.09 -1.16
N ILE A 413 -28.31 -21.94 -0.91
CA ILE A 413 -27.53 -21.65 0.29
C ILE A 413 -27.99 -20.32 0.88
N ASN A 414 -28.35 -20.34 2.17
CA ASN A 414 -28.84 -19.15 2.87
C ASN A 414 -27.68 -18.22 3.22
N ILE A 415 -27.87 -16.93 2.97
CA ILE A 415 -26.96 -15.86 3.41
C ILE A 415 -27.46 -15.34 4.77
N PRO A 416 -26.64 -15.40 5.84
CA PRO A 416 -27.03 -14.81 7.12
C PRO A 416 -27.14 -13.29 7.00
N HIS A 417 -27.91 -12.68 7.91
CA HIS A 417 -27.90 -11.23 8.05
C HIS A 417 -26.50 -10.75 8.46
N LEU A 418 -25.97 -9.79 7.72
CA LEU A 418 -24.67 -9.16 8.02
C LEU A 418 -24.87 -7.76 8.59
N GLU A 419 -24.18 -7.48 9.68
CA GLU A 419 -23.98 -6.12 10.18
C GLU A 419 -23.00 -5.36 9.29
N PRO A 420 -23.02 -4.01 9.28
CA PRO A 420 -22.02 -3.23 8.57
C PRO A 420 -20.59 -3.61 9.00
N PHE A 421 -19.70 -3.72 8.03
CA PHE A 421 -18.30 -4.12 8.15
C PHE A 421 -18.13 -5.50 8.81
N SER A 422 -18.97 -6.45 8.41
CA SER A 422 -18.85 -7.86 8.79
C SER A 422 -18.78 -8.76 7.56
N LYS A 423 -18.37 -10.01 7.76
CA LYS A 423 -18.19 -11.00 6.71
C LYS A 423 -18.94 -12.30 7.00
N THR A 424 -19.13 -13.10 5.95
CA THR A 424 -19.49 -14.51 6.08
C THR A 424 -18.87 -15.33 4.96
N ASP A 425 -18.68 -16.62 5.23
CA ASP A 425 -18.17 -17.60 4.30
C ASP A 425 -19.25 -18.66 4.09
N LEU A 426 -19.74 -18.78 2.86
CA LEU A 426 -20.75 -19.76 2.49
C LEU A 426 -20.08 -20.96 1.86
N LYS A 427 -20.17 -22.11 2.51
CA LYS A 427 -19.46 -23.33 2.10
C LYS A 427 -20.43 -24.43 1.69
N LEU A 428 -20.16 -25.08 0.56
CA LEU A 428 -20.90 -26.24 0.09
C LEU A 428 -20.01 -27.21 -0.68
N THR A 429 -20.46 -28.46 -0.79
CA THR A 429 -19.90 -29.44 -1.73
C THR A 429 -20.91 -29.70 -2.82
N ILE A 430 -20.47 -29.66 -4.07
CA ILE A 430 -21.32 -30.01 -5.22
C ILE A 430 -20.59 -30.95 -6.17
N ASP A 431 -21.35 -31.87 -6.74
CA ASP A 431 -20.91 -32.65 -7.89
C ASP A 431 -21.26 -31.89 -9.16
N VAL A 432 -20.26 -31.68 -10.00
CA VAL A 432 -20.35 -30.89 -11.22
C VAL A 432 -20.20 -31.81 -12.40
N ASP A 433 -21.18 -31.79 -13.30
CA ASP A 433 -21.06 -32.43 -14.62
C ASP A 433 -20.48 -31.45 -15.66
N LEU A 434 -20.97 -30.20 -15.68
CA LEU A 434 -20.51 -29.14 -16.56
C LEU A 434 -20.60 -27.77 -15.86
N GLY A 435 -19.45 -27.23 -15.47
CA GLY A 435 -19.36 -25.88 -14.89
C GLY A 435 -20.11 -25.65 -13.58
N ILE A 436 -19.86 -24.49 -12.97
CA ILE A 436 -20.55 -24.04 -11.76
C ILE A 436 -21.28 -22.74 -12.08
N LEU A 437 -22.60 -22.73 -11.92
CA LEU A 437 -23.44 -21.55 -12.03
C LEU A 437 -23.83 -21.08 -10.63
N ILE A 438 -23.48 -19.84 -10.30
CA ILE A 438 -23.88 -19.13 -9.08
C ILE A 438 -24.81 -18.00 -9.48
N ARG A 439 -26.01 -17.96 -8.90
CA ARG A 439 -27.00 -16.90 -9.17
C ARG A 439 -27.85 -16.60 -7.94
N SER A 440 -28.53 -15.46 -7.94
CA SER A 440 -29.56 -15.18 -6.94
C SER A 440 -30.96 -15.48 -7.51
N PRO A 441 -31.89 -16.09 -6.74
CA PRO A 441 -33.30 -16.18 -7.14
C PRO A 441 -33.98 -14.81 -7.22
N LYS A 442 -33.44 -13.80 -6.52
CA LYS A 442 -33.99 -12.44 -6.43
C LYS A 442 -32.88 -11.41 -6.46
N GLY A 443 -32.91 -10.50 -7.43
CA GLY A 443 -32.01 -9.35 -7.47
C GLY A 443 -30.55 -9.68 -7.78
N LYS A 444 -29.70 -8.66 -7.66
CA LYS A 444 -28.26 -8.73 -7.93
C LYS A 444 -27.46 -8.83 -6.63
N PHE A 445 -26.39 -9.62 -6.62
CA PHE A 445 -25.58 -9.88 -5.42
C PHE A 445 -24.16 -9.32 -5.51
N SER A 446 -23.45 -9.36 -4.40
CA SER A 446 -22.03 -9.02 -4.29
C SER A 446 -21.20 -10.22 -3.83
N VAL A 447 -19.92 -10.23 -4.20
CA VAL A 447 -18.94 -11.26 -3.80
C VAL A 447 -17.58 -10.61 -3.59
N SER A 448 -16.91 -10.98 -2.50
CA SER A 448 -15.53 -10.55 -2.18
C SER A 448 -14.49 -11.56 -2.68
N GLY A 449 -14.85 -12.84 -2.72
CA GLY A 449 -13.94 -13.90 -3.12
C GLY A 449 -14.63 -15.23 -3.37
N ILE A 450 -13.99 -16.10 -4.16
CA ILE A 450 -14.41 -17.50 -4.33
C ILE A 450 -13.19 -18.40 -4.17
N LEU A 451 -13.33 -19.42 -3.32
CA LEU A 451 -12.36 -20.50 -3.18
C LEU A 451 -12.97 -21.80 -3.73
N LEU A 452 -12.26 -22.43 -4.66
CA LEU A 452 -12.61 -23.70 -5.26
C LEU A 452 -11.56 -24.75 -4.90
N LYS A 453 -11.99 -25.89 -4.39
CA LYS A 453 -11.15 -27.05 -4.12
C LYS A 453 -11.72 -28.27 -4.80
N LYS A 454 -10.92 -28.93 -5.63
CA LYS A 454 -11.30 -30.21 -6.22
C LYS A 454 -11.11 -31.32 -5.20
N LYS A 455 -12.14 -32.10 -4.92
CA LYS A 455 -12.02 -33.30 -4.08
C LYS A 455 -11.35 -34.41 -4.88
N LYS A 456 -10.39 -35.08 -4.25
CA LYS A 456 -9.66 -36.22 -4.81
C LYS A 456 -10.45 -37.50 -4.72
#